data_AF-A0A016UTY7-F1
#
_entry.id   AF-A0A016UTY7-F1
#
_cell.length_a   1.000
_cell.length_b   1.000
_cell.length_c   1.000
_cell.angle_alpha   90.00
_cell.angle_beta   90.00
_cell.angle_gamma   90.00
#
_symmetry.space_group_name_H-M   'P 1'
#
loop_
_entity.id
_entity.type
_entity.pdbx_description
1 polymer ?
#
loop_
_entity_poly.entity_id
_entity_poly.type
_entity_poly.pdbx_seq_one_letter_code
_entity_poly.pdbx_strand_id
1 'polypeptide(L)'
;MKMLSWMADTTPIERSCNQDIRQRFGVAPIPGKLCGAHLRRLGHMLCAHNDSVRRIGSSFMVTGERSKGRKKQRWMDTMHADLKTFSMHADQAHDRTKWRHRISTEDSATKRDKR
;
A
#
# COMPACT_ATOMS: atom_id res chain seq x y z
N MET A 1 -10.08 -17.58 6.03
CA MET A 1 -9.23 -17.02 4.95
C MET A 1 -9.31 -17.93 3.74
N LYS A 2 -9.41 -17.40 2.51
CA LYS A 2 -9.36 -18.22 1.29
C LYS A 2 -7.91 -18.40 0.86
N MET A 3 -7.45 -19.66 0.74
CA MET A 3 -6.09 -19.98 0.29
C MET A 3 -6.08 -20.15 -1.22
N LEU A 4 -5.45 -19.23 -1.94
CA LEU A 4 -5.46 -19.22 -3.41
C LEU A 4 -4.85 -20.50 -4.01
N SER A 5 -3.83 -21.07 -3.39
CA SER A 5 -3.21 -22.32 -3.85
C SER A 5 -4.17 -23.52 -3.72
N TRP A 6 -5.03 -23.55 -2.69
CA TRP A 6 -6.04 -24.60 -2.54
C TRP A 6 -7.17 -24.47 -3.55
N MET A 7 -7.54 -23.25 -3.92
CA MET A 7 -8.54 -23.02 -4.97
C MET A 7 -8.00 -23.23 -6.38
N ALA A 8 -6.67 -23.25 -6.54
CA ALA A 8 -6.02 -23.39 -7.84
C ALA A 8 -5.90 -24.85 -8.29
N ASP A 9 -6.16 -25.80 -7.39
CA ASP A 9 -5.85 -27.23 -7.49
C ASP A 9 -4.41 -27.48 -7.97
N THR A 10 -3.48 -26.58 -7.62
CA THR A 10 -2.07 -26.71 -8.01
C THR A 10 -1.43 -27.85 -7.26
N THR A 11 -0.89 -28.82 -7.99
CA THR A 11 -0.14 -29.91 -7.38
C THR A 11 1.21 -29.40 -6.85
N PRO A 12 1.75 -29.91 -5.74
CA PRO A 12 3.06 -29.51 -5.23
C PRO A 12 4.22 -29.69 -6.24
N ILE A 13 4.03 -30.54 -7.25
CA ILE A 13 4.97 -30.79 -8.36
C ILE A 13 5.04 -29.62 -9.34
N GLU A 14 3.92 -28.94 -9.60
CA GLU A 14 3.82 -27.87 -10.60
C GLU A 14 4.64 -26.63 -10.27
N ARG A 15 5.13 -26.48 -9.03
CA ARG A 15 5.96 -25.35 -8.54
C ARG A 15 5.53 -23.99 -9.10
N SER A 16 4.21 -23.77 -9.22
CA SER A 16 3.67 -22.51 -9.73
C SER A 16 4.08 -21.37 -8.82
N CYS A 17 4.60 -20.27 -9.39
CA CYS A 17 5.00 -19.13 -8.58
C CYS A 17 3.75 -18.47 -7.96
N ASN A 18 3.89 -17.93 -6.75
CA ASN A 18 2.83 -17.16 -6.10
C ASN A 18 2.35 -15.98 -6.96
N GLN A 19 3.21 -15.45 -7.83
CA GLN A 19 2.85 -14.41 -8.79
C GLN A 19 1.83 -14.93 -9.83
N ASP A 20 2.05 -16.11 -10.39
CA ASP A 20 1.20 -16.72 -11.41
C ASP A 20 -0.16 -17.11 -10.84
N ILE A 21 -0.17 -17.68 -9.62
CA ILE A 21 -1.42 -17.99 -8.90
C ILE A 21 -2.24 -16.72 -8.69
N ARG A 22 -1.60 -15.63 -8.24
CA ARG A 22 -2.30 -14.34 -8.05
C ARG A 22 -2.83 -13.78 -9.36
N GLN A 23 -2.04 -13.86 -10.43
CA GLN A 23 -2.46 -13.41 -11.74
C GLN A 23 -3.69 -14.18 -12.23
N ARG A 24 -3.69 -15.51 -12.08
CA ARG A 24 -4.83 -16.39 -12.43
C ARG A 24 -6.12 -15.99 -11.71
N PHE A 25 -6.02 -15.61 -10.43
CA PHE A 25 -7.17 -15.17 -9.64
C PHE A 25 -7.45 -13.66 -9.70
N GLY A 26 -6.71 -12.89 -10.50
CA GLY A 26 -6.86 -11.42 -10.54
C GLY A 26 -6.58 -10.74 -9.20
N VAL A 27 -5.68 -11.32 -8.40
CA VAL A 27 -5.28 -10.75 -7.11
C VAL A 27 -4.09 -9.83 -7.32
N ALA A 28 -4.18 -8.60 -6.83
CA ALA A 28 -3.08 -7.64 -6.95
C ALA A 28 -1.77 -8.16 -6.32
N PRO A 29 -0.60 -7.77 -6.87
CA PRO A 29 0.71 -8.04 -6.29
C PRO A 29 0.82 -7.57 -4.83
N ILE A 30 1.68 -8.22 -4.03
CA ILE A 30 1.95 -7.83 -2.63
C ILE A 30 2.32 -6.33 -2.53
N PRO A 31 3.24 -5.79 -3.35
CA PRO A 31 3.65 -4.40 -3.20
C PRO A 31 2.48 -3.41 -3.30
N GLY A 32 1.56 -3.62 -4.25
CA GLY A 32 0.35 -2.79 -4.40
C GLY A 32 -0.50 -2.78 -3.14
N LYS A 33 -0.79 -3.97 -2.58
CA LYS A 33 -1.57 -4.09 -1.33
C LYS A 33 -0.89 -3.45 -0.12
N LEU A 34 0.44 -3.54 -0.03
CA LEU A 34 1.20 -2.89 1.03
C LEU A 34 1.11 -1.37 0.89
N CYS A 35 1.30 -0.84 -0.32
CA CYS A 35 1.15 0.59 -0.59
C CYS A 35 -0.27 1.07 -0.28
N GLY A 36 -1.31 0.32 -0.66
CA GLY A 36 -2.70 0.64 -0.32
C GLY A 36 -2.95 0.67 1.19
N ALA A 37 -2.39 -0.27 1.95
CA ALA A 37 -2.49 -0.29 3.41
C ALA A 37 -1.76 0.91 4.06
N HIS A 38 -0.57 1.23 3.57
CA HIS A 38 0.19 2.41 3.97
C HIS A 38 -0.58 3.71 3.73
N LEU A 39 -1.14 3.90 2.54
CA LEU A 39 -1.93 5.08 2.18
C LEU A 39 -3.23 5.17 3.00
N ARG A 40 -3.89 4.05 3.31
CA ARG A 40 -5.02 4.07 4.26
C ARG A 40 -4.59 4.59 5.62
N ARG A 41 -3.44 4.11 6.14
CA ARG A 41 -2.89 4.57 7.42
C ARG A 41 -2.54 6.05 7.38
N LEU A 42 -1.94 6.53 6.29
CA LEU A 42 -1.63 7.94 6.07
C LEU A 42 -2.89 8.81 6.04
N GLY A 43 -3.91 8.42 5.26
CA GLY A 43 -5.19 9.14 5.24
C GLY A 43 -5.84 9.21 6.63
N HIS A 44 -5.73 8.14 7.42
CA HIS A 44 -6.17 8.15 8.82
C HIS A 44 -5.35 9.09 9.73
N MET A 45 -4.10 9.40 9.41
CA MET A 45 -3.32 10.43 10.13
C MET A 45 -3.68 11.84 9.66
N LEU A 46 -3.78 12.05 8.35
CA LEU A 46 -4.06 13.35 7.73
C LEU A 46 -5.49 13.85 7.97
N CYS A 47 -6.43 12.96 8.24
CA CYS A 47 -7.79 13.31 8.65
C CYS A 47 -7.98 13.35 10.17
N ALA A 48 -6.96 13.02 10.96
CA ALA A 48 -7.04 13.17 12.41
C ALA A 48 -6.95 14.65 12.78
N HIS A 49 -7.56 15.02 13.91
CA HIS A 49 -7.48 16.38 14.44
C HIS A 49 -6.02 16.80 14.69
N ASN A 50 -5.71 18.08 14.54
CA ASN A 50 -4.34 18.60 14.64
C ASN A 50 -3.71 18.28 15.99
N ASP A 51 -4.50 18.34 17.07
CA ASP A 51 -4.01 18.07 18.44
C ASP A 51 -3.99 16.57 18.79
N SER A 52 -4.36 15.70 17.85
CA SER A 52 -4.26 14.26 18.10
C SER A 52 -2.80 13.81 18.16
N VAL A 53 -2.48 12.96 19.14
CA VAL A 53 -1.14 12.35 19.31
C VAL A 53 -0.63 11.73 18.00
N ARG A 54 -1.53 11.14 17.21
CA ARG A 54 -1.21 10.55 15.91
C ARG A 54 -0.70 11.59 14.90
N ARG A 55 -1.32 12.77 14.83
CA ARG A 55 -0.94 13.84 13.90
C ARG A 55 0.32 14.54 14.36
N ILE A 56 0.42 14.83 15.65
CA ILE A 56 1.62 15.40 16.28
C ILE A 56 2.82 14.47 16.09
N GLY A 57 2.66 13.17 16.40
CA GLY A 57 3.71 12.17 16.24
C GLY A 57 4.11 11.92 14.79
N SER A 58 3.20 12.08 13.83
CA SER A 58 3.53 12.02 12.40
C SER A 58 4.37 13.19 11.92
N SER A 59 4.20 14.38 12.52
CA SER A 59 4.97 15.58 12.19
C SER A 59 6.29 15.68 12.95
N PHE A 60 6.54 14.76 13.91
CA PHE A 60 7.74 14.79 14.74
C PHE A 60 8.97 14.39 13.92
N MET A 61 9.81 15.37 13.61
CA MET A 61 11.15 15.09 13.09
C MET A 61 12.08 14.77 14.25
N VAL A 62 12.54 13.53 14.33
CA VAL A 62 13.64 13.16 15.25
C VAL A 62 14.91 13.86 14.78
N THR A 63 15.35 14.86 15.52
CA THR A 63 16.64 15.55 15.38
C THR A 63 17.76 14.70 15.95
N GLY A 64 18.83 14.51 15.19
CA GLY A 64 20.01 13.73 15.60
C GLY A 64 20.69 13.01 14.42
N GLU A 65 22.00 12.88 14.50
CA GLU A 65 22.76 12.07 13.54
C GLU A 65 22.57 10.58 13.83
N ARG A 66 22.20 9.81 12.80
CA ARG A 66 22.06 8.35 12.90
C ARG A 66 23.39 7.66 12.60
N SER A 67 23.59 6.49 13.21
CA SER A 67 24.75 5.64 12.95
C SER A 67 24.86 5.26 11.46
N LYS A 68 26.09 5.18 10.97
CA LYS A 68 26.41 4.83 9.58
C LYS A 68 26.05 3.36 9.30
N GLY A 69 25.35 3.09 8.20
CA GLY A 69 25.12 1.72 7.68
C GLY A 69 23.70 1.46 7.17
N ARG A 70 22.65 1.78 7.94
CA ARG A 70 21.25 1.53 7.54
C ARG A 70 20.82 2.56 6.48
N LYS A 71 20.09 2.11 5.44
CA LYS A 71 19.46 3.01 4.46
C LYS A 71 18.63 4.08 5.17
N LYS A 72 18.76 5.33 4.75
CA LYS A 72 18.14 6.52 5.36
C LYS A 72 16.62 6.63 5.15
N GLN A 73 15.94 5.55 4.74
CA GLN A 73 14.53 5.60 4.38
C GLN A 73 13.67 5.76 5.65
N ARG A 74 13.07 6.95 5.80
CA ARG A 74 12.05 7.23 6.80
C ARG A 74 10.71 6.66 6.32
N TRP A 75 9.81 6.42 7.28
CA TRP A 75 8.41 6.13 6.97
C TRP A 75 7.88 7.15 5.95
N MET A 76 8.08 8.44 6.19
CA MET A 76 7.57 9.51 5.31
C MET A 76 8.11 9.40 3.89
N ASP A 77 9.37 8.97 3.71
CA ASP A 77 9.95 8.73 2.38
C ASP A 77 9.24 7.58 1.67
N THR A 78 8.88 6.51 2.40
CA THR A 78 8.04 5.42 1.87
C THR A 78 6.64 5.93 1.50
N MET A 79 6.02 6.77 2.32
CA MET A 79 4.70 7.34 1.97
C MET A 79 4.76 8.22 0.72
N HIS A 80 5.82 9.02 0.56
CA HIS A 80 6.01 9.82 -0.65
C HIS A 80 6.18 8.93 -1.89
N ALA A 81 6.93 7.83 -1.77
CA ALA A 81 7.07 6.86 -2.85
C ALA A 81 5.74 6.16 -3.18
N ASP A 82 4.96 5.78 -2.17
CA ASP A 82 3.64 5.14 -2.34
C ASP A 82 2.65 6.13 -2.98
N LEU A 83 2.61 7.39 -2.51
CA LEU A 83 1.80 8.46 -3.12
C LEU A 83 2.16 8.68 -4.59
N LYS A 84 3.46 8.69 -4.91
CA LYS A 84 3.94 8.79 -6.30
C LYS A 84 3.52 7.59 -7.14
N THR A 85 3.55 6.38 -6.57
CA THR A 85 3.13 5.15 -7.25
C THR A 85 1.65 5.21 -7.65
N PHE A 86 0.80 5.81 -6.80
CA PHE A 86 -0.64 5.97 -7.06
C PHE A 86 -0.97 7.29 -7.76
N SER A 87 0.02 8.12 -8.09
CA SER A 87 -0.16 9.48 -8.62
C SER A 87 -1.13 10.32 -7.77
N MET A 88 -1.04 10.18 -6.44
CA MET A 88 -1.89 10.86 -5.46
C MET A 88 -1.11 11.96 -4.75
N HIS A 89 -1.82 13.03 -4.37
CA HIS A 89 -1.30 14.06 -3.49
C HIS A 89 -1.95 13.93 -2.10
N ALA A 90 -1.22 14.31 -1.04
CA ALA A 90 -1.63 14.08 0.34
C ALA A 90 -2.88 14.88 0.75
N ASP A 91 -3.10 16.06 0.15
CA ASP A 91 -4.30 16.89 0.36
C ASP A 91 -5.60 16.17 -0.03
N GLN A 92 -5.54 15.25 -1.00
CA GLN A 92 -6.68 14.46 -1.46
C GLN A 92 -7.20 13.52 -0.38
N ALA A 93 -6.46 13.33 0.72
CA ALA A 93 -6.92 12.54 1.87
C ALA A 93 -8.19 13.11 2.51
N HIS A 94 -8.41 14.43 2.40
CA HIS A 94 -9.62 15.08 2.92
C HIS A 94 -10.88 14.68 2.15
N ASP A 95 -10.77 14.36 0.85
CA ASP A 95 -11.85 13.73 0.09
C ASP A 95 -11.79 12.21 0.27
N ARG A 96 -12.54 11.72 1.25
CA ARG A 96 -12.59 10.29 1.60
C ARG A 96 -13.06 9.41 0.44
N THR A 97 -13.94 9.93 -0.43
CA THR A 97 -14.47 9.15 -1.55
C THR A 97 -13.41 8.94 -2.61
N LYS A 98 -12.75 10.02 -3.02
CA LYS A 98 -11.64 10.00 -3.98
C LYS A 98 -10.44 9.22 -3.45
N TRP A 99 -10.09 9.41 -2.17
CA TRP A 99 -8.98 8.68 -1.52
C TRP A 99 -9.21 7.16 -1.53
N ARG A 100 -10.40 6.71 -1.11
CA ARG A 100 -10.75 5.29 -1.12
C ARG A 100 -10.81 4.73 -2.53
N HIS A 101 -11.44 5.45 -3.45
CA HIS A 101 -11.57 5.00 -4.83
C HIS A 101 -10.19 4.78 -5.46
N ARG A 102 -9.26 5.72 -5.32
CA ARG A 102 -7.90 5.61 -5.86
C ARG A 102 -7.14 4.41 -5.27
N ILE A 103 -7.18 4.23 -3.95
CA ILE A 103 -6.51 3.10 -3.30
C ILE A 103 -7.13 1.77 -3.74
N SER A 104 -8.46 1.69 -3.82
CA SER A 104 -9.17 0.46 -4.21
C SER A 104 -8.98 0.10 -5.69
N THR A 105 -8.92 1.07 -6.59
CA THR A 105 -8.71 0.84 -8.03
C THR A 105 -7.34 0.22 -8.30
N GLU A 106 -6.31 0.70 -7.60
CA GLU A 106 -4.93 0.21 -7.72
C GLU A 106 -4.68 -1.06 -6.87
N ASP A 107 -5.42 -1.26 -5.76
CA ASP A 107 -5.43 -2.52 -5.01
C ASP A 107 -6.17 -3.65 -5.75
N SER A 108 -7.01 -3.29 -6.72
CA SER A 108 -7.69 -4.24 -7.61
C SER A 108 -6.82 -4.49 -8.83
N ALA A 109 -6.68 -5.76 -9.25
CA ALA A 109 -5.94 -6.09 -10.47
C ALA A 109 -6.75 -5.66 -11.70
N THR A 110 -6.77 -4.36 -11.99
CA THR A 110 -7.43 -3.77 -13.16
C THR A 110 -6.57 -3.95 -14.41
N LYS A 111 -6.33 -5.21 -14.77
CA LYS A 111 -6.21 -5.62 -16.17
C LYS A 111 -7.00 -6.90 -16.37
N ARG A 112 -8.34 -6.79 -16.26
CA ARG A 112 -9.20 -7.65 -17.07
C ARG A 112 -9.03 -7.15 -18.49
N ASP A 113 -8.14 -7.79 -19.24
CA ASP A 113 -8.16 -7.70 -20.70
C ASP A 113 -9.58 -8.10 -21.13
N LYS A 114 -10.27 -7.17 -21.78
CA LYS A 114 -11.62 -7.41 -22.29
C LYS A 114 -11.45 -8.30 -23.52
N ARG A 115 -11.68 -9.59 -23.34
CA ARG A 115 -11.90 -10.52 -24.45
C ARG A 115 -13.27 -10.29 -25.06
#